data_AF-A0A3C1GA74-F1
#
_entry.id   AF-A0A3C1GA74-F1
#
_cell.length_a   1.000
_cell.length_b   1.000
_cell.length_c   1.000
_cell.angle_alpha   90.00
_cell.angle_beta   90.00
_cell.angle_gamma   90.00
#
_symmetry.space_group_name_H-M   'P 1'
#
loop_
_entity.id
_entity.type
_entity.pdbx_description
1 polymer ?
#
loop_
_entity_poly.entity_id
_entity_poly.type
_entity_poly.pdbx_seq_one_letter_code
_entity_poly.pdbx_strand_id
1 'polypeptide(L)'
;MDAAATTPNIVTHALGVGRHRHKASVRIAVGRISSTLIVALPGPNDEVRVGVDALVDGPASGAGKEALAEGIAARLRERLREKSAAATRPHQEA
;
A
#
# COMPACT_ATOMS: atom_id res chain seq x y z
N MET A 1 -5.26 20.69 -0.72
CA MET A 1 -4.43 19.47 -0.59
C MET A 1 -3.63 19.59 0.71
N ASP A 2 -3.56 18.56 1.56
CA ASP A 2 -2.75 18.59 2.80
C ASP A 2 -1.24 18.52 2.44
N ALA A 3 -0.49 19.58 2.74
CA ALA A 3 0.95 19.66 2.44
C ALA A 3 1.80 18.75 3.34
N ALA A 4 1.27 18.31 4.48
CA ALA A 4 1.93 17.41 5.42
C ALA A 4 1.41 15.96 5.30
N ALA A 5 0.89 15.58 4.14
CA ALA A 5 0.44 14.21 3.89
C ALA A 5 1.61 13.23 3.93
N THR A 6 1.44 12.11 4.63
CA THR A 6 2.44 11.06 4.75
C THR A 6 2.38 10.15 3.53
N THR A 7 3.51 9.96 2.83
CA THR A 7 3.56 9.19 1.58
C THR A 7 4.59 8.04 1.60
N PRO A 8 4.38 6.99 2.41
CA PRO A 8 5.33 5.90 2.51
C PRO A 8 5.38 5.06 1.22
N ASN A 9 6.57 4.57 0.90
CA ASN A 9 6.79 3.63 -0.20
C ASN A 9 6.35 2.24 0.25
N ILE A 10 5.57 1.55 -0.57
CA ILE A 10 5.14 0.17 -0.33
C ILE A 10 6.15 -0.77 -0.98
N VAL A 11 6.40 -0.62 -2.28
CA VAL A 11 7.35 -1.47 -3.03
C VAL A 11 8.20 -0.58 -3.92
N THR A 12 9.49 -0.92 -4.03
CA THR A 12 10.41 -0.36 -5.01
C THR A 12 10.82 -1.48 -5.97
N HIS A 13 10.65 -1.28 -7.27
CA HIS A 13 11.06 -2.21 -8.32
C HIS A 13 12.35 -1.74 -8.97
N ALA A 14 13.28 -2.66 -9.25
CA ALA A 14 14.45 -2.38 -10.05
C ALA A 14 14.02 -2.04 -11.49
N LEU A 15 14.42 -0.87 -11.98
CA LEU A 15 14.12 -0.41 -13.34
C LEU A 15 14.87 -1.30 -14.35
N GLY A 16 14.17 -1.76 -15.41
CA GLY A 16 14.80 -2.43 -16.54
C GLY A 16 14.19 -3.76 -17.02
N VAL A 17 13.13 -4.29 -16.38
CA VAL A 17 12.51 -5.57 -16.77
C VAL A 17 11.01 -5.42 -17.07
N GLY A 18 10.58 -5.77 -18.29
CA GLY A 18 9.16 -5.90 -18.69
C GLY A 18 8.35 -4.59 -18.77
N ARG A 19 7.02 -4.65 -18.54
CA ARG A 19 6.08 -3.49 -18.55
C ARG A 19 6.41 -2.39 -17.51
N HIS A 20 7.40 -2.60 -16.65
CA HIS A 20 7.83 -1.70 -15.58
C HIS A 20 8.97 -0.75 -16.02
N ARG A 21 8.84 -0.11 -17.19
CA ARG A 21 9.82 0.91 -17.66
C ARG A 21 9.66 2.30 -17.01
N HIS A 22 8.53 2.62 -16.37
CA HIS A 22 8.21 4.02 -16.03
C HIS A 22 7.77 4.32 -14.59
N LYS A 23 7.64 3.33 -13.69
CA LYS A 23 7.30 3.60 -12.28
C LYS A 23 8.05 2.67 -11.34
N ALA A 24 9.08 3.21 -10.70
CA ALA A 24 9.99 2.49 -9.81
C ALA A 24 9.39 2.20 -8.43
N SER A 25 8.26 2.82 -8.05
CA SER A 25 7.67 2.60 -6.73
C SER A 25 6.16 2.75 -6.67
N VAL A 26 5.55 1.91 -5.83
CA VAL A 26 4.15 2.01 -5.40
C VAL A 26 4.12 2.74 -4.06
N ARG A 27 3.27 3.76 -3.93
CA ARG A 27 3.14 4.60 -2.74
C ARG A 27 1.68 4.71 -2.33
N ILE A 28 1.43 4.92 -1.05
CA ILE A 28 0.15 5.45 -0.55
C ILE A 28 0.32 6.91 -0.17
N ALA A 29 -0.79 7.63 -0.03
CA ALA A 29 -0.80 8.94 0.60
C ALA A 29 -1.90 8.98 1.67
N VAL A 30 -1.56 9.47 2.86
CA VAL A 30 -2.50 9.70 3.97
C VAL A 30 -2.39 11.15 4.38
N GLY A 31 -3.47 11.91 4.19
CA GLY A 31 -3.57 13.30 4.58
C GLY A 31 -4.75 13.52 5.52
N ARG A 32 -4.68 14.57 6.33
CA ARG A 32 -5.77 14.96 7.22
C ARG A 32 -6.10 16.43 7.01
N ILE A 33 -7.36 16.73 6.74
CA ILE A 33 -7.88 18.10 6.64
C ILE A 33 -8.99 18.23 7.68
N SER A 34 -8.72 19.01 8.74
CA SER A 34 -9.59 19.12 9.91
C SER A 34 -9.93 17.74 10.52
N SER A 35 -11.20 17.37 10.59
CA SER A 35 -11.68 16.06 11.05
C SER A 35 -11.72 14.99 9.97
N THR A 36 -11.41 15.33 8.71
CA THR A 36 -11.49 14.41 7.57
C THR A 36 -10.13 13.77 7.29
N LEU A 37 -10.12 12.44 7.22
CA LEU A 37 -8.96 11.66 6.78
C LEU A 37 -9.12 11.30 5.29
N ILE A 38 -8.07 11.54 4.51
CA ILE A 38 -8.03 11.25 3.07
C ILE A 38 -6.91 10.23 2.84
N VAL A 39 -7.25 9.09 2.25
CA VAL A 39 -6.30 8.01 1.95
C VAL A 39 -6.34 7.65 0.47
N ALA A 40 -5.20 7.78 -0.22
CA ALA A 40 -5.02 7.33 -1.58
C ALA A 40 -4.37 5.94 -1.57
N LEU A 41 -5.16 4.91 -1.87
CA LEU A 41 -4.71 3.51 -1.96
C LEU A 41 -4.32 3.15 -3.40
N PRO A 42 -3.27 2.34 -3.61
CA PRO A 42 -2.93 1.80 -4.92
C PRO A 42 -4.00 0.80 -5.38
N GLY A 43 -4.26 0.77 -6.70
CA GLY A 43 -5.31 -0.06 -7.31
C GLY A 43 -4.77 -1.26 -8.11
N PRO A 44 -5.64 -2.24 -8.44
CA PRO A 44 -7.04 -1.99 -8.83
C PRO A 44 -8.16 -2.60 -7.97
N ASN A 45 -7.93 -3.57 -7.06
CA ASN A 45 -9.01 -4.11 -6.21
C ASN A 45 -8.53 -4.84 -4.93
N ASP A 46 -7.57 -5.76 -5.05
CA ASP A 46 -7.04 -6.49 -3.88
C ASP A 46 -6.29 -5.54 -2.93
N GLU A 47 -5.45 -4.66 -3.48
CA GLU A 47 -4.70 -3.69 -2.69
C GLU A 47 -5.64 -2.71 -1.98
N VAL A 48 -6.77 -2.38 -2.61
CA VAL A 48 -7.78 -1.51 -2.02
C VAL A 48 -8.45 -2.22 -0.84
N ARG A 49 -8.86 -3.48 -0.97
CA ARG A 49 -9.47 -4.25 0.12
C ARG A 49 -8.56 -4.33 1.34
N VAL A 50 -7.29 -4.70 1.12
CA VAL A 50 -6.28 -4.75 2.19
C VAL A 50 -6.07 -3.39 2.85
N GLY A 51 -5.99 -2.33 2.03
CA GLY A 51 -5.80 -0.97 2.54
C GLY A 51 -7.00 -0.46 3.33
N VAL A 52 -8.22 -0.84 2.93
CA VAL A 52 -9.46 -0.50 3.65
C VAL A 52 -9.56 -1.29 4.96
N ASP A 53 -9.25 -2.58 4.98
CA ASP A 53 -9.25 -3.38 6.21
C ASP A 53 -8.28 -2.77 7.24
N ALA A 54 -7.06 -2.43 6.81
CA ALA A 54 -6.09 -1.73 7.66
C ALA A 54 -6.57 -0.34 8.12
N LEU A 55 -7.37 0.34 7.30
CA LEU A 55 -7.98 1.63 7.63
C LEU A 55 -9.16 1.49 8.60
N VAL A 56 -9.85 0.36 8.66
CA VAL A 56 -10.92 0.12 9.65
C VAL A 56 -10.31 -0.24 11.00
N ASP A 57 -9.23 -1.02 11.00
CA ASP A 57 -8.54 -1.44 12.23
C ASP A 57 -7.73 -0.31 12.89
N GLY A 58 -7.14 0.60 12.11
CA GLY A 58 -6.21 1.63 12.60
C GLY A 58 -6.82 2.77 13.43
N PRO A 59 -7.95 3.41 13.03
CA PRO A 59 -8.58 4.51 13.74
C PRO A 59 -9.07 4.16 15.14
N ALA A 60 -9.30 2.88 15.43
CA ALA A 60 -9.68 2.39 16.76
C ALA A 60 -8.60 2.66 17.83
N SER A 61 -7.34 2.90 17.43
CA SER A 61 -6.21 3.07 18.35
C SER A 61 -5.91 4.53 18.73
N GLY A 62 -6.59 5.54 18.16
CA GLY A 62 -6.25 6.96 18.38
C GLY A 62 -4.87 7.35 17.83
N ALA A 63 -4.28 6.52 16.98
CA ALA A 63 -2.97 6.73 16.38
C ALA A 63 -2.96 7.93 15.41
N GLY A 64 -1.84 8.66 15.38
CA GLY A 64 -1.61 9.76 14.44
C GLY A 64 -1.61 9.30 12.97
N LYS A 65 -1.78 10.25 12.04
CA LYS A 65 -1.88 9.97 10.59
C LYS A 65 -0.63 9.26 10.04
N GLU A 66 0.53 9.50 10.63
CA GLU A 66 1.81 8.90 10.28
C GLU A 66 1.84 7.41 10.63
N ALA A 67 1.41 7.06 11.85
CA ALA A 67 1.32 5.69 12.31
C ALA A 67 0.28 4.89 11.51
N LEU A 68 -0.83 5.54 11.16
CA LEU A 68 -1.84 4.96 10.28
C LEU A 68 -1.29 4.71 8.87
N ALA A 69 -0.58 5.66 8.29
CA ALA A 69 0.06 5.51 7.00
C ALA A 69 1.05 4.33 7.00
N GLU A 70 1.92 4.24 8.00
CA GLU A 70 2.88 3.14 8.07
C GLU A 70 2.21 1.78 8.33
N GLY A 71 1.16 1.73 9.16
CA GLY A 71 0.39 0.50 9.38
C GLY A 71 -0.27 -0.02 8.10
N ILE A 72 -0.90 0.87 7.33
CA ILE A 72 -1.48 0.54 6.02
C ILE A 72 -0.38 0.08 5.05
N ALA A 73 0.75 0.80 5.00
CA ALA A 73 1.86 0.44 4.13
C ALA A 73 2.45 -0.93 4.48
N ALA A 74 2.59 -1.27 5.77
CA ALA A 74 3.11 -2.54 6.24
C ALA A 74 2.20 -3.72 5.83
N ARG A 75 0.88 -3.59 6.00
CA ARG A 75 -0.09 -4.61 5.57
C ARG A 75 -0.09 -4.80 4.05
N LEU A 76 0.01 -3.71 3.30
CA LEU A 76 0.12 -3.79 1.84
C LEU A 76 1.42 -4.47 1.41
N ARG A 77 2.55 -4.18 2.06
CA ARG A 77 3.85 -4.84 1.80
C ARG A 77 3.78 -6.35 2.04
N GLU A 78 3.18 -6.78 3.14
CA GLU A 78 2.99 -8.19 3.49
C GLU A 78 2.18 -8.91 2.40
N ARG A 79 1.03 -8.36 2.02
CA ARG A 79 0.15 -8.96 1.00
C ARG A 79 0.79 -8.99 -0.40
N LEU A 80 1.54 -7.96 -0.77
CA LEU A 80 2.31 -7.93 -2.02
C LEU A 80 3.41 -9.01 -2.04
N ARG A 81 4.08 -9.25 -0.90
CA ARG A 81 5.06 -10.34 -0.77
C ARG A 81 4.41 -11.71 -0.91
N GLU A 82 3.28 -11.94 -0.25
CA GLU A 82 2.53 -13.19 -0.36
C GLU A 82 2.09 -13.47 -1.81
N LYS A 83 1.58 -12.45 -2.52
CA LYS A 83 1.16 -12.58 -3.92
C LYS A 83 2.34 -12.85 -4.86
N SER A 84 3.49 -12.21 -4.61
CA SER A 84 4.72 -12.43 -5.38
C SER A 84 5.31 -13.82 -5.13
N ALA A 85 5.27 -14.31 -3.89
CA ALA A 85 5.68 -15.67 -3.53
C ALA A 85 4.73 -16.72 -4.12
N ALA A 86 3.42 -16.46 -4.12
CA ALA A 86 2.42 -17.33 -4.74
C ALA A 86 2.56 -17.42 -6.27
N ALA A 87 2.98 -16.32 -6.94
CA ALA A 87 3.26 -16.27 -8.37
C ALA A 87 4.56 -16.99 -8.77
N THR A 88 5.43 -17.33 -7.81
CA THR A 88 6.70 -18.04 -8.04
C THR A 88 6.56 -19.57 -7.88
N ARG A 89 5.37 -20.09 -7.58
CA ARG A 89 5.15 -21.55 -7.61
C ARG A 89 5.13 -22.03 -9.07
N PRO A 90 6.04 -22.93 -9.48
CA PRO A 90 6.02 -23.46 -10.83
C PRO A 90 4.70 -24.20 -11.05
N HIS A 91 4.14 -23.98 -12.23
CA HIS A 91 3.19 -24.89 -12.85
C HIS A 91 3.85 -26.29 -12.91
N GLN A 92 3.59 -27.13 -11.91
CA GLN A 92 3.82 -28.56 -12.05
C GLN A 92 2.62 -29.09 -12.83
N GLU A 93 2.80 -29.25 -14.14
CA GLU A 93 1.93 -30.07 -14.98
C GLU A 93 1.97 -31.51 -14.47
N ALA A 94 0.77 -32.09 -14.37
CA ALA A 94 0.53 -33.52 -14.18
C ALA A 94 0.49 -34.22 -15.53
#